data_AF-E0UL86-F1
#
_entry.id   AF-E0UL86-F1
#
_cell.length_a   1.000
_cell.length_b   1.000
_cell.length_c   1.000
_cell.angle_alpha   90.00
_cell.angle_beta   90.00
_cell.angle_gamma   90.00
#
_symmetry.space_group_name_H-M   'P 1'
#
loop_
_entity.id
_entity.type
_entity.pdbx_description
1 polymer ?
#
loop_
_entity_poly.entity_id
_entity_poly.type
_entity_poly.pdbx_seq_one_letter_code
_entity_poly.pdbx_strand_id
1 'polypeptide(L)'
;MSNQLMNLTEANLLQKIKLSINQLEELHPLVFRGAFGLTHEQAAYELCVEPQTMRAYTKKQPSKRVKKLAATTARQWVINGHNIVEPELLWKAIFENAH
;
A
#
# COMPACT_ATOMS: atom_id res chain seq x y z
N MET A 1 3.33 32.97 1.87
CA MET A 1 2.56 31.91 1.18
C MET A 1 2.61 30.67 2.06
N SER A 2 1.44 30.21 2.49
CA SER A 2 1.25 29.30 3.62
C SER A 2 1.88 27.92 3.44
N ASN A 3 2.67 27.49 4.44
CA ASN A 3 3.06 26.11 4.72
C ASN A 3 1.84 25.29 5.20
N GLN A 4 0.81 25.15 4.37
CA GLN A 4 -0.41 24.39 4.72
C GLN A 4 -0.34 22.90 4.34
N LEU A 5 0.80 22.42 3.82
CA LEU A 5 1.01 21.02 3.45
C LEU A 5 1.62 20.16 4.58
N MET A 6 1.95 20.73 5.73
CA MET A 6 2.77 20.07 6.77
C MET A 6 2.04 19.63 8.05
N ASN A 7 0.71 19.53 8.11
CA ASN A 7 0.03 19.04 9.32
C ASN A 7 -1.23 18.23 9.00
N LEU A 8 -1.11 17.13 8.25
CA LEU A 8 -2.05 16.03 8.47
C LEU A 8 -1.55 15.30 9.71
N THR A 9 -2.30 15.38 10.80
CA THR A 9 -2.12 14.45 11.91
C THR A 9 -2.27 13.03 11.36
N GLU A 10 -1.49 12.08 11.89
CA GLU A 10 -1.53 10.69 11.47
C GLU A 10 -2.97 10.13 11.43
N ALA A 11 -3.79 10.50 12.41
CA ALA A 11 -5.21 10.18 12.46
C ALA A 11 -6.02 10.68 11.24
N ASN A 12 -5.78 11.92 10.79
CA ASN A 12 -6.45 12.47 9.61
C ASN A 12 -6.01 11.75 8.33
N LEU A 13 -4.73 11.39 8.21
CA LEU A 13 -4.22 10.65 7.07
C LEU A 13 -4.83 9.25 7.00
N LEU A 14 -4.88 8.54 8.11
CA LEU A 14 -5.50 7.22 8.22
C LEU A 14 -6.99 7.26 7.87
N GLN A 15 -7.71 8.31 8.30
CA GLN A 15 -9.11 8.50 7.93
C GLN A 15 -9.29 8.70 6.42
N LYS A 16 -8.45 9.54 5.79
CA LYS A 16 -8.47 9.73 4.34
C LYS A 16 -8.17 8.45 3.57
N ILE A 17 -7.21 7.65 4.04
CA ILE A 17 -6.91 6.33 3.47
C ILE A 17 -8.15 5.44 3.56
N LYS A 18 -8.78 5.31 4.73
CA LYS A 18 -10.00 4.48 4.89
C LYS A 18 -11.12 4.89 3.92
N LEU A 19 -11.30 6.18 3.67
CA LEU A 19 -12.31 6.69 2.75
C LEU A 19 -11.97 6.45 1.27
N SER A 20 -10.68 6.43 0.93
CA SER A 20 -10.23 6.45 -0.47
C SER A 20 -9.61 5.12 -0.94
N ILE A 21 -9.31 4.19 -0.03
CA ILE A 21 -8.64 2.91 -0.35
C ILE A 21 -9.42 2.06 -1.34
N ASN A 22 -10.75 2.24 -1.43
CA ASN A 22 -11.59 1.56 -2.40
C ASN A 22 -11.29 1.96 -3.85
N GLN A 23 -10.69 3.13 -4.08
CA GLN A 23 -10.28 3.63 -5.40
C GLN A 23 -8.94 3.05 -5.87
N LEU A 24 -8.20 2.36 -4.99
CA LEU A 24 -6.88 1.82 -5.31
C LEU A 24 -7.00 0.58 -6.20
N GLU A 25 -6.92 0.72 -7.52
CA GLU A 25 -7.03 -0.43 -8.42
C GLU A 25 -5.80 -1.34 -8.40
N GLU A 26 -4.61 -0.73 -8.37
CA GLU A 26 -3.33 -1.41 -8.41
C GLU A 26 -2.38 -0.86 -7.36
N LEU A 27 -1.65 -1.77 -6.70
CA LEU A 27 -0.66 -1.42 -5.70
C LEU A 27 0.63 -2.18 -5.96
N HIS A 28 1.76 -1.48 -5.94
CA HIS A 28 3.04 -2.17 -6.06
C HIS A 28 3.28 -3.03 -4.80
N PRO A 29 3.68 -4.32 -4.91
CA PRO A 29 3.91 -5.20 -3.77
C PRO A 29 4.88 -4.67 -2.71
N LEU A 30 5.90 -3.92 -3.14
CA LEU A 30 6.83 -3.27 -2.21
C LEU A 30 6.19 -2.12 -1.42
N VAL A 31 5.20 -1.43 -2.01
CA VAL A 31 4.43 -0.39 -1.30
C VAL A 31 3.51 -1.04 -0.29
N PHE A 32 2.84 -2.14 -0.64
CA PHE A 32 2.08 -2.97 0.31
C PHE A 32 2.96 -3.42 1.48
N ARG A 33 4.14 -3.98 1.17
CA ARG A 33 5.11 -4.43 2.17
C ARG A 33 5.48 -3.30 3.15
N GLY A 34 5.90 -2.15 2.62
CA GLY A 34 6.32 -1.01 3.43
C GLY A 34 5.17 -0.44 4.28
N ALA A 35 4.01 -0.23 3.66
CA ALA A 35 2.85 0.35 4.33
C ALA A 35 2.40 -0.43 5.57
N PHE A 36 2.53 -1.76 5.55
CA PHE A 36 2.13 -2.63 6.66
C PHE A 36 3.33 -3.18 7.47
N GLY A 37 4.54 -2.67 7.24
CA GLY A 37 5.74 -3.07 7.99
C GLY A 37 6.11 -4.56 7.85
N LEU A 38 5.82 -5.17 6.69
CA LEU A 38 6.04 -6.59 6.45
C LEU A 38 7.49 -6.88 6.03
N THR A 39 7.97 -8.09 6.29
CA THR A 39 9.17 -8.62 5.63
C THR A 39 8.87 -9.03 4.18
N HIS A 40 9.91 -9.35 3.40
CA HIS A 40 9.72 -9.88 2.05
C HIS A 40 8.95 -11.20 2.08
N GLU A 41 9.23 -12.04 3.08
CA GLU A 41 8.63 -13.37 3.26
C GLU A 41 7.15 -13.26 3.64
N GLN A 42 6.82 -12.37 4.58
CA GLN A 42 5.43 -12.12 4.98
C GLN A 42 4.63 -11.57 3.80
N ALA A 43 5.12 -10.54 3.13
CA ALA A 43 4.42 -9.98 1.97
C ALA A 43 4.33 -11.00 0.82
N ALA A 44 5.30 -11.89 0.65
CA ALA A 44 5.27 -12.93 -0.36
C ALA A 44 4.17 -13.96 -0.08
N TYR A 45 4.05 -14.38 1.18
CA TYR A 45 2.97 -15.24 1.65
C TYR A 45 1.59 -14.61 1.39
N GLU A 46 1.38 -13.37 1.81
CA GLU A 46 0.09 -12.66 1.63
C GLU A 46 -0.29 -12.42 0.17
N LEU A 47 0.70 -12.29 -0.71
CA LEU A 47 0.49 -12.08 -2.15
C LEU A 47 0.63 -13.36 -2.99
N CYS A 48 0.74 -14.52 -2.35
CA CYS A 48 0.90 -15.82 -3.02
C CYS A 48 2.00 -15.81 -4.09
N VAL A 49 3.16 -15.23 -3.77
CA VAL A 49 4.35 -15.24 -4.62
C VAL A 49 5.53 -15.84 -3.87
N GLU A 50 6.54 -16.29 -4.59
CA GLU A 50 7.78 -16.75 -3.97
C GLU A 50 8.53 -15.58 -3.29
N PRO A 51 9.19 -15.78 -2.12
CA PRO A 51 9.98 -14.75 -1.46
C PRO A 51 11.06 -14.13 -2.36
N GLN A 52 11.70 -14.95 -3.21
CA GLN A 52 12.67 -14.49 -4.20
C GLN A 52 12.06 -13.54 -5.24
N THR A 53 10.80 -13.80 -5.64
CA THR A 53 10.06 -12.94 -6.56
C THR A 53 9.75 -11.60 -5.92
N MET A 54 9.35 -11.59 -4.64
CA MET A 54 9.15 -10.35 -3.89
C MET A 54 10.43 -9.49 -3.83
N ARG A 55 11.58 -10.10 -3.53
CA ARG A 55 12.89 -9.41 -3.52
C ARG A 55 13.25 -8.84 -4.89
N ALA A 56 12.93 -9.57 -5.97
CA ALA A 56 13.21 -9.15 -7.34
C ALA A 56 12.43 -7.90 -7.78
N TYR A 57 11.30 -7.56 -7.13
CA TYR A 57 10.53 -6.36 -7.47
C TYR A 57 11.24 -5.04 -7.20
N THR A 58 12.40 -5.06 -6.55
CA THR A 58 13.31 -3.90 -6.47
C THR A 58 13.91 -3.51 -7.81
N LYS A 59 13.98 -4.46 -8.75
CA LYS A 59 14.58 -4.31 -10.08
C LYS A 59 13.64 -4.70 -11.22
N LYS A 60 12.54 -5.40 -10.93
CA LYS A 60 11.59 -5.93 -11.91
C LYS A 60 10.19 -5.39 -11.65
N GLN A 61 9.43 -5.19 -12.71
CA GLN A 61 8.02 -4.80 -12.60
C GLN A 61 7.14 -6.01 -12.24
N PRO A 62 6.27 -5.92 -11.21
CA PRO A 62 5.29 -6.95 -10.92
C PRO A 62 4.24 -7.03 -12.02
N SER A 63 3.67 -8.22 -12.22
CA SER A 63 2.56 -8.40 -13.15
C SER A 63 1.32 -7.65 -12.67
N LYS A 64 0.43 -7.30 -13.61
CA LYS A 64 -0.86 -6.66 -13.33
C LYS A 64 -1.67 -7.44 -12.29
N ARG A 65 -1.66 -8.77 -12.38
CA ARG A 65 -2.34 -9.66 -11.43
C ARG A 65 -1.83 -9.46 -10.00
N VAL A 66 -0.52 -9.43 -9.81
CA VAL A 66 0.08 -9.27 -8.48
C VAL A 66 -0.21 -7.87 -7.93
N LYS A 67 -0.19 -6.83 -8.77
CA LYS A 67 -0.54 -5.47 -8.35
C LYS A 67 -1.99 -5.35 -7.87
N LYS A 68 -2.93 -5.97 -8.59
CA LYS A 68 -4.35 -6.02 -8.20
C LYS A 68 -4.56 -6.82 -6.91
N LEU A 69 -3.82 -7.91 -6.73
CA LEU A 69 -3.86 -8.70 -5.51
C LEU A 69 -3.39 -7.85 -4.32
N ALA A 70 -2.24 -7.19 -4.44
CA ALA A 70 -1.74 -6.29 -3.40
C ALA A 70 -2.73 -5.19 -3.02
N ALA A 71 -3.38 -4.57 -4.00
CA ALA A 71 -4.42 -3.57 -3.74
C ALA A 71 -5.64 -4.15 -3.02
N THR A 72 -6.07 -5.35 -3.41
CA THR A 72 -7.20 -6.04 -2.79
C THR A 72 -6.90 -6.44 -1.35
N THR A 73 -5.73 -7.03 -1.11
CA THR A 73 -5.27 -7.39 0.24
C THR A 73 -5.13 -6.15 1.11
N ALA A 74 -4.53 -5.07 0.60
CA ALA A 74 -4.42 -3.80 1.31
C ALA A 74 -5.78 -3.24 1.73
N ARG A 75 -6.76 -3.21 0.82
CA ARG A 75 -8.14 -2.78 1.12
C ARG A 75 -8.73 -3.58 2.28
N GLN A 76 -8.66 -4.91 2.20
CA GLN A 76 -9.19 -5.79 3.24
C GLN A 76 -8.53 -5.51 4.58
N TRP A 77 -7.21 -5.35 4.61
CA TRP A 77 -6.47 -5.07 5.83
C TRP A 77 -6.84 -3.72 6.45
N VAL A 78 -6.97 -2.67 5.64
CA VAL A 78 -7.42 -1.35 6.13
C VAL A 78 -8.84 -1.44 6.71
N ILE A 79 -9.75 -2.14 6.04
CA ILE A 79 -11.14 -2.34 6.51
C ILE A 79 -11.17 -3.12 7.83
N ASN A 80 -10.34 -4.16 7.95
CA ASN A 80 -10.23 -4.99 9.14
C ASN A 80 -9.48 -4.30 10.30
N GLY A 81 -8.98 -3.08 10.10
CA GLY A 81 -8.28 -2.33 11.13
C GLY A 81 -6.85 -2.81 11.40
N HIS A 82 -6.20 -3.47 10.43
CA HIS A 82 -4.77 -3.76 10.54
C HIS A 82 -3.96 -2.49 10.73
N ASN A 83 -2.88 -2.60 11.51
CA ASN A 83 -1.99 -1.48 11.75
C ASN A 83 -1.27 -1.08 10.45
N ILE A 84 -1.32 0.21 10.12
CA ILE A 84 -0.59 0.79 8.99
C ILE A 84 0.63 1.49 9.56
N VAL A 85 1.82 1.01 9.21
CA VAL A 85 3.10 1.53 9.71
C VAL A 85 3.54 2.76 8.93
N GLU A 86 3.37 2.74 7.60
CA GLU A 86 3.74 3.85 6.72
C GLU A 86 2.52 4.30 5.89
N PRO A 87 1.60 5.09 6.48
CA PRO A 87 0.36 5.50 5.80
C PRO A 87 0.62 6.38 4.58
N GLU A 88 1.74 7.11 4.55
CA GLU A 88 2.13 7.95 3.40
C GLU A 88 2.32 7.15 2.11
N LEU A 89 2.85 5.92 2.21
CA LEU A 89 3.05 5.03 1.07
C LEU A 89 1.71 4.64 0.41
N LEU A 90 0.72 4.29 1.23
CA LEU A 90 -0.63 3.98 0.75
C LEU A 90 -1.33 5.22 0.21
N TRP A 91 -1.23 6.36 0.90
CA TRP A 91 -1.85 7.60 0.45
C TRP A 91 -1.32 8.04 -0.92
N LYS A 92 0.00 7.99 -1.11
CA LYS A 92 0.64 8.29 -2.40
C LYS A 92 0.12 7.35 -3.50
N ALA A 93 0.06 6.05 -3.22
CA ALA A 93 -0.44 5.08 -4.19
C ALA A 93 -1.91 5.33 -4.57
N ILE A 94 -2.77 5.68 -3.60
CA ILE A 94 -4.16 6.02 -3.87
C ILE A 94 -4.25 7.27 -4.74
N PHE A 95 -3.50 8.33 -4.40
CA PHE A 95 -3.52 9.59 -5.13
C PHE A 95 -3.01 9.43 -6.58
N GLU A 96 -1.96 8.64 -6.79
CA GLU A 96 -1.41 8.36 -8.12
C GLU A 96 -2.35 7.49 -8.99
N ASN A 97 -3.23 6.68 -8.39
CA ASN A 97 -4.22 5.88 -9.11
C ASN A 97 -5.54 6.64 -9.40
N ALA A 98 -5.76 7.81 -8.78
CA ALA A 98 -7.01 8.57 -8.91
C ALA A 98 -7.08 9.49 -10.14
N HIS A 99 -6.10 9.39 -11.05
CA HIS A 99 -5.95 10.19 -12.28
C HIS A 99 -5.84 9.28 -13.50
#